data_AF-A0AAV9UNB5-F1
#
_entry.id   AF-A0AAV9UNB5-F1
#
_cell.length_a   1.000
_cell.length_b   1.000
_cell.length_c   1.000
_cell.angle_alpha   90.00
_cell.angle_beta   90.00
_cell.angle_gamma   90.00
#
_symmetry.space_group_name_H-M   'P 1'
#
loop_
_entity.id
_entity.type
_entity.pdbx_description
1 polymer ?
#
loop_
_entity_poly.entity_id
_entity_poly.type
_entity_poly.pdbx_seq_one_letter_code
_entity_poly.pdbx_strand_id
1 'polypeptide(L)'
;MMAKDEVELFFHVRAATELGEENSRLRAATTHTTATLASCELTLYYNLCNVILPQQLPQPFDERHHHIDITFYISPEAVSLILSSNSPLSNITMDVLREKLWPSAAAKPLPFASSSPAEWVDFSQQSLAIAIASILFNPVFWNIAARSEYHYKVITKLAFGNPYYGCYLLAITIFSIGIFRDALYENALRDQPSLDILTTTGAKTLAAILFAAGNILVISSMWALGLTGTYLGDYFGILMDHKVESFPFNVTSAPMYYGSTLSFLGTAIWFGKPAGVLLTVEVLVVYLAALRFEDPFTSEIYARRRRQRAVEAKKAR
;
A
#
# COMPACT_ATOMS: atom_id res chain seq x y z
N MET A 1 -22.67 52.16 -33.84
CA MET A 1 -23.15 52.04 -35.24
C MET A 1 -21.95 51.75 -36.12
N MET A 2 -22.13 50.83 -37.08
CA MET A 2 -21.22 50.39 -38.14
C MET A 2 -20.34 49.17 -37.87
N ALA A 3 -20.80 48.07 -38.45
CA ALA A 3 -20.05 46.93 -38.97
C ALA A 3 -19.12 47.34 -40.13
N LYS A 4 -18.23 46.40 -40.54
CA LYS A 4 -17.80 46.03 -41.92
C LYS A 4 -16.61 45.04 -41.79
N ASP A 5 -16.78 43.77 -42.17
CA ASP A 5 -16.34 43.12 -43.46
C ASP A 5 -14.87 42.62 -43.32
N GLU A 6 -14.40 41.41 -43.67
CA GLU A 6 -14.59 40.46 -44.80
C GLU A 6 -14.19 39.03 -44.28
N VAL A 7 -14.90 37.90 -44.51
CA VAL A 7 -15.13 37.05 -45.71
C VAL A 7 -13.94 36.15 -46.16
N GLU A 8 -14.28 34.87 -46.35
CA GLU A 8 -13.54 33.62 -46.64
C GLU A 8 -12.68 33.54 -47.92
N LEU A 9 -11.72 32.57 -47.94
CA LEU A 9 -11.45 31.50 -48.95
C LEU A 9 -10.05 30.87 -48.66
N PHE A 10 -9.70 29.58 -48.73
CA PHE A 10 -10.03 28.48 -49.65
C PHE A 10 -9.59 27.10 -49.06
N PHE A 11 -10.17 26.02 -49.58
CA PHE A 11 -10.17 24.59 -49.15
C PHE A 11 -8.87 23.74 -49.32
N HIS A 12 -8.69 22.79 -48.37
CA HIS A 12 -8.21 21.38 -48.44
C HIS A 12 -6.98 20.96 -49.26
N VAL A 13 -5.93 20.45 -48.56
CA VAL A 13 -5.18 19.21 -48.91
C VAL A 13 -4.59 18.54 -47.63
N ARG A 14 -5.10 17.33 -47.33
CA ARG A 14 -4.49 16.15 -46.68
C ARG A 14 -4.07 16.15 -45.19
N ALA A 15 -4.95 15.63 -44.34
CA ALA A 15 -4.99 14.22 -43.89
C ALA A 15 -3.66 13.46 -43.60
N ALA A 16 -2.67 14.06 -42.93
CA ALA A 16 -1.51 13.30 -42.42
C ALA A 16 -1.10 13.64 -40.97
N THR A 17 -1.82 14.53 -40.29
CA THR A 17 -1.39 15.08 -38.99
C THR A 17 -2.17 14.49 -37.80
N GLU A 18 -3.35 13.91 -38.03
CA GLU A 18 -4.22 13.42 -36.94
C GLU A 18 -3.77 12.09 -36.32
N LEU A 19 -3.01 11.25 -37.05
CA LEU A 19 -2.47 10.00 -36.49
C LEU A 19 -1.21 10.21 -35.62
N GLY A 20 -0.57 11.37 -35.70
CA GLY A 20 0.62 11.71 -34.92
C GLY A 20 0.30 12.39 -33.59
N GLU A 21 -0.74 13.23 -33.54
CA GLU A 21 -1.16 13.93 -32.32
C GLU A 21 -1.92 13.04 -31.34
N GLU A 22 -2.67 12.05 -31.81
CA GLU A 22 -3.36 11.11 -30.92
C GLU A 22 -2.37 10.20 -30.19
N ASN A 23 -1.26 9.82 -30.85
CA ASN A 23 -0.21 8.98 -30.28
C ASN A 23 0.68 9.75 -29.28
N SER A 24 0.93 11.05 -29.51
CA SER A 24 1.66 11.90 -28.57
C SER A 24 0.80 12.30 -27.36
N ARG A 25 -0.51 12.50 -27.53
CA ARG A 25 -1.45 12.70 -26.42
C ARG A 25 -1.68 11.41 -25.61
N LEU A 26 -1.75 10.23 -26.25
CA LEU A 26 -1.79 8.95 -25.53
C LEU A 26 -0.49 8.68 -24.77
N ARG A 27 0.68 8.99 -25.35
CA ARG A 27 1.97 8.85 -24.65
C ARG A 27 2.10 9.86 -23.52
N ALA A 28 1.69 11.11 -23.71
CA ALA A 28 1.68 12.13 -22.66
C ALA A 28 0.69 11.77 -21.54
N ALA A 29 -0.51 11.27 -21.87
CA ALA A 29 -1.49 10.79 -20.90
C ALA A 29 -0.97 9.55 -20.15
N THR A 30 -0.38 8.56 -20.83
CA THR A 30 0.17 7.35 -20.20
C THR A 30 1.36 7.68 -19.28
N THR A 31 2.21 8.63 -19.69
CA THR A 31 3.37 9.10 -18.90
C THR A 31 2.93 9.98 -17.72
N HIS A 32 1.90 10.81 -17.90
CA HIS A 32 1.26 11.53 -16.79
C HIS A 32 0.56 10.57 -15.84
N THR A 33 -0.18 9.56 -16.30
CA THR A 33 -0.88 8.59 -15.43
C THR A 33 0.10 7.72 -14.64
N THR A 34 1.21 7.29 -15.25
CA THR A 34 2.25 6.52 -14.52
C THR A 34 3.08 7.38 -13.57
N ALA A 35 3.39 8.64 -13.92
CA ALA A 35 4.04 9.57 -13.00
C ALA A 35 3.12 10.01 -11.85
N THR A 36 1.81 10.19 -12.11
CA THR A 36 0.79 10.51 -11.10
C THR A 36 0.50 9.31 -10.18
N LEU A 37 0.61 8.07 -10.65
CA LEU A 37 0.40 6.88 -9.80
C LEU A 37 1.60 6.56 -8.89
N ALA A 38 2.83 6.69 -9.38
CA ALA A 38 4.03 6.56 -8.53
C ALA A 38 4.13 7.68 -7.48
N SER A 39 3.66 8.88 -7.82
CA SER A 39 3.52 9.97 -6.85
C SER A 39 2.29 9.80 -5.95
N CYS A 40 1.23 9.10 -6.36
CA CYS A 40 0.14 8.68 -5.46
C CYS A 40 0.60 7.63 -4.43
N GLU A 41 1.48 6.69 -4.76
CA GLU A 41 2.03 5.74 -3.77
C GLU A 41 2.93 6.43 -2.75
N LEU A 42 3.82 7.34 -3.19
CA LEU A 42 4.58 8.17 -2.27
C LEU A 42 3.69 9.15 -1.49
N THR A 43 2.61 9.67 -2.08
CA THR A 43 1.70 10.62 -1.41
C THR A 43 0.77 9.90 -0.43
N LEU A 44 0.30 8.67 -0.71
CA LEU A 44 -0.40 7.84 0.29
C LEU A 44 0.53 7.49 1.45
N TYR A 45 1.78 7.14 1.13
CA TYR A 45 2.82 6.84 2.10
C TYR A 45 3.20 8.08 2.95
N TYR A 46 3.29 9.26 2.33
CA TYR A 46 3.53 10.55 2.97
C TYR A 46 2.31 11.03 3.79
N ASN A 47 1.09 10.78 3.31
CA ASN A 47 -0.15 11.05 4.04
C ASN A 47 -0.31 10.11 5.25
N LEU A 48 0.11 8.84 5.15
CA LEU A 48 0.21 7.92 6.29
C LEU A 48 1.22 8.42 7.33
N CYS A 49 2.38 8.93 6.91
CA CYS A 49 3.35 9.56 7.83
C CYS A 49 2.79 10.81 8.53
N ASN A 50 1.92 11.59 7.87
CA ASN A 50 1.27 12.77 8.47
C ASN A 50 0.07 12.43 9.38
N VAL A 51 -0.54 11.26 9.24
CA VAL A 51 -1.59 10.76 10.15
C VAL A 51 -0.98 10.10 11.40
N ILE A 52 0.25 9.58 11.31
CA ILE A 52 0.89 8.77 12.37
C ILE A 52 1.79 9.58 13.32
N LEU A 53 2.21 10.81 12.96
CA LEU A 53 2.93 11.68 13.89
C LEU A 53 1.95 12.52 14.72
N PRO A 54 1.90 12.37 16.06
CA PRO A 54 1.03 13.19 16.90
C PRO A 54 1.62 14.59 16.99
N GLN A 55 1.01 15.56 16.30
CA GLN A 55 1.18 16.95 16.70
C GLN A 55 0.34 17.18 17.98
N GLN A 56 1.04 17.07 19.11
CA GLN A 56 0.71 17.63 20.43
C GLN A 56 -0.55 17.09 21.16
N LEU A 57 -0.35 16.53 22.35
CA LEU A 57 -1.34 16.46 23.44
C LEU A 57 -1.06 17.62 24.43
N PRO A 58 -2.03 18.22 25.16
CA PRO A 58 -3.25 17.56 25.70
C PRO A 58 -4.58 18.38 25.82
N GLN A 59 -5.67 17.66 26.21
CA GLN A 59 -6.95 18.04 26.88
C GLN A 59 -8.27 18.11 26.03
N PRO A 60 -9.47 17.86 26.64
CA PRO A 60 -10.48 16.93 26.14
C PRO A 60 -11.33 17.51 25.00
N PHE A 61 -11.62 16.68 24.01
CA PHE A 61 -12.34 17.10 22.81
C PHE A 61 -13.85 16.88 22.97
N ASP A 62 -14.61 17.98 22.89
CA ASP A 62 -16.09 18.04 22.84
C ASP A 62 -16.55 17.72 21.41
N GLU A 63 -17.42 16.73 21.27
CA GLU A 63 -18.07 16.37 20.02
C GLU A 63 -19.06 17.48 19.64
N ARG A 64 -18.71 18.36 18.70
CA ARG A 64 -19.67 19.02 17.80
C ARG A 64 -18.96 19.81 16.71
N HIS A 65 -19.19 19.37 15.47
CA HIS A 65 -19.03 20.11 14.21
C HIS A 65 -17.60 20.51 13.85
N HIS A 66 -17.06 19.95 12.76
CA HIS A 66 -16.49 20.72 11.65
C HIS A 66 -16.16 19.81 10.45
N HIS A 67 -16.61 20.22 9.27
CA HIS A 67 -16.13 19.72 7.98
C HIS A 67 -14.67 20.13 7.80
N ILE A 68 -13.80 19.19 7.47
CA ILE A 68 -12.42 19.47 7.06
C ILE A 68 -12.41 19.57 5.53
N ASP A 69 -12.23 20.79 5.01
CA ASP A 69 -11.93 21.02 3.60
C ASP A 69 -10.42 20.82 3.36
N ILE A 70 -10.08 19.88 2.49
CA ILE A 70 -8.70 19.60 2.07
C ILE A 70 -8.46 20.28 0.73
N THR A 71 -7.71 21.38 0.72
CA THR A 71 -7.20 22.02 -0.50
C THR A 71 -5.71 21.70 -0.65
N PHE A 72 -5.33 21.07 -1.77
CA PHE A 72 -3.92 20.80 -2.10
C PHE A 72 -3.30 22.03 -2.76
N TYR A 73 -2.27 22.62 -2.14
CA TYR A 73 -1.52 23.74 -2.71
C TYR A 73 -0.17 23.23 -3.22
N ILE A 74 0.02 23.21 -4.54
CA ILE A 74 1.33 23.01 -5.18
C ILE A 74 1.87 24.39 -5.49
N SER A 75 3.08 24.71 -5.02
CA SER A 75 3.64 26.06 -5.19
C SER A 75 3.88 26.37 -6.69
N PRO A 76 3.61 27.61 -7.14
CA PRO A 76 3.83 28.01 -8.53
C PRO A 76 5.28 27.84 -9.01
N GLU A 77 6.27 27.93 -8.09
CA GLU A 77 7.68 27.71 -8.42
C GLU A 77 7.97 26.26 -8.80
N ALA A 78 7.31 25.29 -8.15
CA ALA A 78 7.46 23.87 -8.48
C ALA A 78 6.91 23.55 -9.88
N VAL A 79 5.83 24.22 -10.29
CA VAL A 79 5.25 24.08 -11.64
C VAL A 79 6.15 24.70 -12.70
N SER A 80 6.77 25.85 -12.42
CA SER A 80 7.70 26.53 -13.33
C SER A 80 9.00 25.75 -13.56
N LEU A 81 9.50 25.05 -12.53
CA LEU A 81 10.69 24.21 -12.62
C LEU A 81 10.45 22.97 -13.50
N ILE A 82 9.22 22.43 -13.50
CA ILE A 82 8.80 21.28 -14.31
C ILE A 82 8.61 21.69 -15.79
N LEU A 83 8.17 22.92 -16.06
CA LEU A 83 7.84 23.38 -17.41
C LEU A 83 9.02 23.98 -18.20
N SER A 84 10.17 24.26 -17.55
CA SER A 84 11.26 25.02 -18.18
C SER A 84 12.42 24.20 -18.76
N SER A 85 12.44 22.86 -18.66
CA SER A 85 13.55 22.05 -19.20
C SER A 85 13.37 21.68 -20.67
N ASN A 86 13.44 22.67 -21.57
CA ASN A 86 13.51 22.45 -23.03
C ASN A 86 14.89 22.90 -23.58
N SER A 87 15.96 22.25 -23.12
CA SER A 87 17.30 22.45 -23.69
C SER A 87 17.94 21.11 -24.09
N PRO A 88 18.69 21.03 -25.20
CA PRO A 88 19.25 19.76 -25.67
C PRO A 88 20.27 19.12 -24.71
N LEU A 89 20.84 19.89 -23.77
CA LEU A 89 21.71 19.39 -22.71
C LEU A 89 20.95 18.76 -21.53
N SER A 90 19.68 19.14 -21.28
CA SER A 90 18.88 18.53 -20.19
C SER A 90 18.39 17.13 -20.53
N ASN A 91 18.22 16.80 -21.82
CA ASN A 91 17.82 15.47 -22.25
C ASN A 91 18.92 14.43 -21.98
N ILE A 92 20.19 14.77 -22.23
CA ILE A 92 21.32 13.88 -21.94
C ILE A 92 21.44 13.62 -20.44
N THR A 93 21.26 14.64 -19.60
CA THR A 93 21.32 14.48 -18.14
C THR A 93 20.14 13.70 -17.59
N MET A 94 18.94 13.91 -18.14
CA MET A 94 17.72 13.19 -17.75
C MET A 94 17.74 11.75 -18.25
N ASP A 95 18.29 11.47 -19.42
CA ASP A 95 18.44 10.09 -19.93
C ASP A 95 19.51 9.33 -19.15
N VAL A 96 20.62 9.97 -18.77
CA VAL A 96 21.63 9.39 -17.89
C VAL A 96 21.10 9.20 -16.46
N LEU A 97 20.32 10.15 -15.93
CA LEU A 97 19.63 10.00 -14.65
C LEU A 97 18.57 8.90 -14.72
N ARG A 98 17.84 8.79 -15.84
CA ARG A 98 16.84 7.73 -16.07
C ARG A 98 17.50 6.37 -16.24
N GLU A 99 18.63 6.27 -16.91
CA GLU A 99 19.42 5.04 -17.03
C GLU A 99 20.09 4.66 -15.70
N LYS A 100 20.53 5.63 -14.90
CA LYS A 100 21.11 5.39 -13.56
C LYS A 100 20.09 5.11 -12.46
N LEU A 101 18.93 5.77 -12.49
CA LEU A 101 17.84 5.59 -11.52
C LEU A 101 16.89 4.46 -11.94
N TRP A 102 16.88 4.10 -13.22
CA TRP A 102 16.06 3.04 -13.81
C TRP A 102 16.86 2.23 -14.85
N PRO A 103 17.94 1.53 -14.44
CA PRO A 103 18.69 0.70 -15.35
C PRO A 103 17.84 -0.51 -15.74
N SER A 104 17.59 -0.61 -17.04
CA SER A 104 17.15 -1.75 -17.82
C SER A 104 15.87 -1.43 -18.57
N ALA A 105 15.99 -1.41 -19.90
CA ALA A 105 14.86 -1.68 -20.76
C ALA A 105 14.24 -2.99 -20.26
N ALA A 106 13.10 -2.89 -19.56
CA ALA A 106 12.41 -4.05 -19.03
C ALA A 106 12.37 -5.11 -20.14
N ALA A 107 12.98 -6.27 -19.89
CA ALA A 107 13.08 -7.33 -20.87
C ALA A 107 11.68 -7.56 -21.46
N LYS A 108 11.61 -7.72 -22.79
CA LYS A 108 10.33 -7.91 -23.48
C LYS A 108 9.56 -9.04 -22.77
N PRO A 109 8.27 -8.85 -22.41
CA PRO A 109 7.50 -9.88 -21.75
C PRO A 109 7.56 -11.20 -22.52
N LEU A 110 7.70 -12.30 -21.79
CA LEU A 110 7.65 -13.64 -22.33
C LEU A 110 6.26 -13.92 -22.92
N PRO A 111 6.18 -14.54 -24.10
CA PRO A 111 4.93 -14.93 -24.72
C PRO A 111 4.27 -16.09 -23.96
N PHE A 112 3.10 -15.89 -23.38
CA PHE A 112 2.40 -16.91 -22.59
C PHE A 112 2.11 -18.19 -23.41
N ALA A 113 1.75 -18.05 -24.69
CA ALA A 113 1.37 -19.17 -25.53
C ALA A 113 2.53 -20.09 -25.93
N SER A 114 3.78 -19.61 -25.87
CA SER A 114 4.96 -20.36 -26.32
C SER A 114 6.06 -20.51 -25.27
N SER A 115 5.91 -19.91 -24.09
CA SER A 115 6.80 -20.12 -22.95
C SER A 115 6.26 -21.24 -22.04
N SER A 116 7.16 -21.97 -21.41
CA SER A 116 6.83 -23.01 -20.43
C SER A 116 6.72 -22.43 -19.01
N PRO A 117 5.93 -23.04 -18.11
CA PRO A 117 5.81 -22.59 -16.72
C PRO A 117 7.13 -22.48 -15.95
N ALA A 118 8.14 -23.27 -16.33
CA ALA A 118 9.47 -23.22 -15.71
C ALA A 118 10.24 -21.92 -16.03
N GLU A 119 9.86 -21.20 -17.09
CA GLU A 119 10.48 -19.93 -17.51
C GLU A 119 9.79 -18.71 -16.90
N TRP A 120 8.63 -18.88 -16.26
CA TRP A 120 7.82 -17.78 -15.74
C TRP A 120 8.34 -17.20 -14.43
N VAL A 121 9.23 -17.93 -13.76
CA VAL A 121 9.82 -17.55 -12.48
C VAL A 121 11.29 -17.94 -12.47
N ASP A 122 12.17 -16.97 -12.26
CA ASP A 122 13.60 -17.18 -12.13
C ASP A 122 13.95 -17.40 -10.65
N PHE A 123 14.04 -18.67 -10.25
CA PHE A 123 14.41 -19.06 -8.89
C PHE A 123 15.89 -18.86 -8.55
N SER A 124 16.73 -18.47 -9.53
CA SER A 124 18.15 -18.20 -9.28
C SER A 124 18.38 -16.81 -8.66
N GLN A 125 17.40 -15.91 -8.75
CA GLN A 125 17.51 -14.55 -8.23
C GLN A 125 17.51 -14.54 -6.70
N GLN A 126 18.57 -13.96 -6.12
CA GLN A 126 18.69 -13.79 -4.67
C GLN A 126 17.59 -12.88 -4.11
N SER A 127 17.16 -11.88 -4.89
CA SER A 127 16.07 -10.96 -4.50
C SER A 127 14.77 -11.71 -4.23
N LEU A 128 14.45 -12.76 -5.01
CA LEU A 128 13.28 -13.60 -4.77
C LEU A 128 13.38 -14.34 -3.43
N ALA A 129 14.53 -14.95 -3.13
CA ALA A 129 14.73 -15.63 -1.85
C ALA A 129 14.65 -14.67 -0.65
N ILE A 130 15.18 -13.44 -0.80
CA ILE A 130 15.08 -12.40 0.22
C ILE A 130 13.64 -11.96 0.43
N ALA A 131 12.85 -11.80 -0.64
CA ALA A 131 11.43 -11.45 -0.54
C ALA A 131 10.62 -12.53 0.19
N ILE A 132 10.81 -13.81 -0.17
CA ILE A 132 10.21 -14.97 0.52
C ILE A 132 10.53 -14.91 2.03
N ALA A 133 11.82 -14.84 2.37
CA ALA A 133 12.25 -14.81 3.77
C ALA A 133 11.66 -13.61 4.53
N SER A 134 11.58 -12.44 3.90
CA SER A 134 11.00 -11.23 4.48
C SER A 134 9.48 -11.33 4.69
N ILE A 135 8.76 -11.93 3.74
CA ILE A 135 7.31 -12.20 3.84
C ILE A 135 7.03 -13.14 5.02
N LEU A 136 7.80 -14.24 5.16
CA LEU A 136 7.68 -15.17 6.29
C LEU A 136 8.03 -14.51 7.62
N PHE A 137 9.11 -13.72 7.66
CA PHE A 137 9.62 -13.11 8.87
C PHE A 137 8.58 -12.22 9.55
N ASN A 138 7.83 -11.47 8.75
CA ASN A 138 6.88 -10.47 9.22
C ASN A 138 5.86 -11.06 10.21
N PRO A 139 5.00 -12.03 9.83
CA PRO A 139 4.04 -12.62 10.75
C PRO A 139 4.65 -13.35 11.94
N VAL A 140 5.83 -13.93 11.76
CA VAL A 140 6.57 -14.56 12.86
C VAL A 140 7.00 -13.50 13.88
N PHE A 141 7.55 -12.38 13.42
CA PHE A 141 8.04 -11.30 14.28
C PHE A 141 6.93 -10.74 15.17
N TRP A 142 5.81 -10.28 14.59
CA TRP A 142 4.78 -9.64 15.43
C TRP A 142 4.07 -10.63 16.33
N ASN A 143 3.90 -11.89 15.93
CA ASN A 143 3.37 -12.92 16.82
C ASN A 143 4.29 -13.16 18.02
N ILE A 144 5.60 -13.30 17.81
CA ILE A 144 6.57 -13.47 18.91
C ILE A 144 6.58 -12.23 19.80
N ALA A 145 6.66 -11.03 19.23
CA ALA A 145 6.69 -9.77 19.96
C ALA A 145 5.43 -9.61 20.82
N ALA A 146 4.25 -9.86 20.25
CA ALA A 146 2.98 -9.74 20.96
C ALA A 146 2.86 -10.77 22.09
N ARG A 147 3.22 -12.04 21.86
CA ARG A 147 3.19 -13.08 22.92
C ARG A 147 4.18 -12.78 24.04
N SER A 148 5.37 -12.33 23.68
CA SER A 148 6.38 -11.89 24.64
C SER A 148 5.87 -10.74 25.50
N GLU A 149 5.21 -9.76 24.87
CA GLU A 149 4.55 -8.67 25.57
C GLU A 149 3.44 -9.17 26.50
N TYR A 150 2.55 -10.04 26.03
CA TYR A 150 1.44 -10.53 26.86
C TYR A 150 1.91 -11.28 28.11
N HIS A 151 2.91 -12.16 27.97
CA HIS A 151 3.38 -13.01 29.06
C HIS A 151 4.42 -12.33 29.97
N TYR A 152 5.33 -11.55 29.40
CA TYR A 152 6.51 -11.06 30.11
C TYR A 152 6.62 -9.52 30.17
N LYS A 153 5.74 -8.81 29.46
CA LYS A 153 5.68 -7.34 29.42
C LYS A 153 7.00 -6.70 28.98
N VAL A 154 7.73 -7.36 28.07
CA VAL A 154 9.08 -6.94 27.64
C VAL A 154 9.06 -5.55 27.03
N ILE A 155 8.12 -5.28 26.13
CA ILE A 155 8.05 -4.03 25.39
C ILE A 155 7.54 -2.92 26.31
N THR A 156 6.54 -3.22 27.14
CA THR A 156 6.07 -2.27 28.17
C THR A 156 7.20 -1.86 29.12
N LYS A 157 8.05 -2.80 29.57
CA LYS A 157 9.22 -2.50 30.43
C LYS A 157 10.24 -1.62 29.72
N LEU A 158 10.51 -1.88 28.44
CA LEU A 158 11.39 -1.05 27.62
C LEU A 158 10.82 0.37 27.44
N ALA A 159 9.50 0.49 27.34
CA ALA A 159 8.77 1.74 27.20
C ALA A 159 8.43 2.40 28.56
N PHE A 160 9.38 2.37 29.51
CA PHE A 160 9.27 3.00 30.83
C PHE A 160 8.06 2.55 31.67
N GLY A 161 7.58 1.31 31.45
CA GLY A 161 6.43 0.75 32.16
C GLY A 161 5.08 1.21 31.62
N ASN A 162 5.02 1.97 30.52
CA ASN A 162 3.76 2.44 29.94
C ASN A 162 3.32 1.53 28.77
N PRO A 163 2.16 0.82 28.88
CA PRO A 163 1.69 -0.09 27.84
C PRO A 163 1.29 0.63 26.53
N TYR A 164 0.82 1.88 26.57
CA TYR A 164 0.51 2.64 25.37
C TYR A 164 1.77 2.99 24.58
N TYR A 165 2.82 3.44 25.27
CA TYR A 165 4.10 3.71 24.62
C TYR A 165 4.73 2.44 24.05
N GLY A 166 4.60 1.31 24.77
CA GLY A 166 5.01 0.02 24.26
C GLY A 166 4.24 -0.38 22.99
N CYS A 167 2.92 -0.17 22.96
CA CYS A 167 2.09 -0.45 21.79
C CYS A 167 2.46 0.46 20.60
N TYR A 168 2.71 1.75 20.83
CA TYR A 168 3.16 2.66 19.77
C TYR A 168 4.55 2.31 19.24
N LEU A 169 5.48 1.91 20.12
CA LEU A 169 6.79 1.42 19.71
C LEU A 169 6.66 0.17 18.83
N LEU A 170 5.81 -0.78 19.22
CA LEU A 170 5.54 -1.96 18.40
C LEU A 170 4.87 -1.58 17.07
N ALA A 171 3.91 -0.66 17.08
CA ALA A 171 3.23 -0.19 15.87
C ALA A 171 4.21 0.41 14.85
N ILE A 172 5.08 1.33 15.28
CA ILE A 172 6.12 1.93 14.44
C ILE A 172 7.05 0.85 13.88
N THR A 173 7.41 -0.13 14.71
CA THR A 173 8.30 -1.23 14.31
C THR A 173 7.64 -2.12 13.25
N ILE A 174 6.42 -2.61 13.50
CA ILE A 174 5.68 -3.46 12.55
C ILE A 174 5.46 -2.72 11.23
N PHE A 175 5.03 -1.46 11.30
CA PHE A 175 4.81 -0.65 10.10
C PHE A 175 6.09 -0.49 9.28
N SER A 176 7.21 -0.19 9.94
CA SER A 176 8.52 0.00 9.29
C SER A 176 9.07 -1.30 8.68
N ILE A 177 8.89 -2.44 9.35
CA ILE A 177 9.26 -3.75 8.78
C ILE A 177 8.35 -4.09 7.59
N GLY A 178 7.06 -3.75 7.66
CA GLY A 178 6.11 -3.92 6.54
C GLY A 178 6.53 -3.13 5.31
N ILE A 179 6.89 -1.86 5.49
CA ILE A 179 7.47 -1.01 4.43
C ILE A 179 8.69 -1.68 3.81
N PHE A 180 9.63 -2.12 4.65
CA PHE A 180 10.87 -2.69 4.18
C PHE A 180 10.63 -4.00 3.40
N ARG A 181 9.69 -4.83 3.86
CA ARG A 181 9.22 -6.00 3.13
C ARG A 181 8.64 -5.64 1.77
N ASP A 182 7.81 -4.62 1.70
CA ASP A 182 7.16 -4.21 0.45
C ASP A 182 8.20 -3.70 -0.56
N ALA A 183 9.24 -3.00 -0.10
CA ALA A 183 10.39 -2.63 -0.93
C ALA A 183 11.20 -3.85 -1.40
N LEU A 184 11.43 -4.85 -0.55
CA LEU A 184 12.11 -6.09 -0.95
C LEU A 184 11.29 -6.91 -1.95
N TYR A 185 9.97 -6.96 -1.76
CA TYR A 185 9.02 -7.59 -2.67
C TYR A 185 9.05 -6.93 -4.04
N GLU A 186 8.95 -5.60 -4.08
CA GLU A 186 8.97 -4.83 -5.32
C GLU A 186 10.30 -4.96 -6.07
N ASN A 187 11.43 -4.94 -5.36
CA ASN A 187 12.74 -5.25 -5.93
C ASN A 187 12.79 -6.66 -6.53
N ALA A 188 12.28 -7.68 -5.82
CA ALA A 188 12.20 -9.03 -6.34
C ALA A 188 11.34 -9.12 -7.61
N LEU A 189 10.23 -8.37 -7.69
CA LEU A 189 9.41 -8.32 -8.90
C LEU A 189 10.16 -7.74 -10.10
N ARG A 190 11.01 -6.71 -9.89
CA ARG A 190 11.77 -6.07 -10.97
C ARG A 190 12.73 -7.04 -11.65
N ASP A 191 13.36 -7.92 -10.88
CA ASP A 191 14.33 -8.91 -11.36
C ASP A 191 13.67 -10.12 -12.08
N GLN A 192 12.36 -10.28 -11.94
CA GLN A 192 11.64 -11.44 -12.49
C GLN A 192 11.16 -11.21 -13.92
N PRO A 193 11.02 -12.26 -14.74
CA PRO A 193 10.44 -12.13 -16.07
C PRO A 193 8.97 -11.67 -16.00
N SER A 194 8.53 -10.92 -17.01
CA SER A 194 7.13 -10.55 -17.19
C SER A 194 6.43 -11.46 -18.19
N LEU A 195 5.12 -11.69 -18.06
CA LEU A 195 4.29 -12.38 -19.06
C LEU A 195 3.41 -11.42 -19.84
N ASP A 196 3.36 -11.58 -21.15
CA ASP A 196 2.58 -10.72 -22.06
C ASP A 196 1.08 -10.69 -21.74
N ILE A 197 0.48 -11.82 -21.36
CA ILE A 197 -0.94 -11.93 -20.99
C ILE A 197 -1.30 -11.02 -19.79
N LEU A 198 -0.34 -10.76 -18.91
CA LEU A 198 -0.49 -9.86 -17.75
C LEU A 198 -0.16 -8.39 -18.06
N THR A 199 0.26 -8.09 -19.28
CA THR A 199 0.53 -6.71 -19.74
C THR A 199 -0.64 -6.08 -20.48
N THR A 200 -1.70 -6.84 -20.73
CA THR A 200 -2.92 -6.36 -21.40
C THR A 200 -3.63 -5.27 -20.59
N THR A 201 -4.39 -4.40 -21.27
CA THR A 201 -5.22 -3.39 -20.60
C THR A 201 -6.17 -4.02 -19.58
N GLY A 202 -6.79 -5.16 -19.93
CA GLY A 202 -7.66 -5.90 -19.02
C GLY A 202 -6.95 -6.35 -17.74
N ALA A 203 -5.71 -6.85 -17.85
CA ALA A 203 -4.91 -7.19 -16.68
C ALA A 203 -4.57 -5.96 -15.82
N LYS A 204 -4.22 -4.82 -16.44
CA LYS A 204 -3.97 -3.57 -15.69
C LYS A 204 -5.23 -3.03 -14.99
N THR A 205 -6.39 -3.12 -15.64
CA THR A 205 -7.67 -2.76 -15.02
C THR A 205 -7.99 -3.67 -13.84
N LEU A 206 -7.81 -4.98 -13.98
CA LEU A 206 -7.99 -5.93 -12.88
C LEU A 206 -7.05 -5.63 -11.71
N ALA A 207 -5.77 -5.37 -12.00
CA ALA A 207 -4.80 -4.99 -10.99
C ALA A 207 -5.23 -3.74 -10.21
N ALA A 208 -5.68 -2.69 -10.91
CA ALA A 208 -6.16 -1.46 -10.28
C ALA A 208 -7.39 -1.70 -9.38
N ILE A 209 -8.34 -2.54 -9.82
CA ILE A 209 -9.52 -2.91 -9.01
C ILE A 209 -9.09 -3.67 -7.75
N LEU A 210 -8.18 -4.64 -7.87
CA LEU A 210 -7.65 -5.41 -6.74
C LEU A 210 -6.94 -4.51 -5.73
N PHE A 211 -6.09 -3.59 -6.20
CA PHE A 211 -5.44 -2.60 -5.35
C PHE A 211 -6.43 -1.70 -4.62
N ALA A 212 -7.43 -1.17 -5.33
CA ALA A 212 -8.43 -0.30 -4.75
C ALA A 212 -9.24 -1.05 -3.68
N ALA A 213 -9.72 -2.26 -3.98
CA ALA A 213 -10.43 -3.10 -3.03
C ALA A 213 -9.57 -3.44 -1.81
N GLY A 214 -8.31 -3.81 -2.04
CA GLY A 214 -7.35 -4.12 -0.99
C GLY A 214 -7.12 -2.96 -0.03
N ASN A 215 -6.84 -1.77 -0.57
CA ASN A 215 -6.64 -0.57 0.23
C ASN A 215 -7.90 -0.13 0.96
N ILE A 216 -9.09 -0.25 0.35
CA ILE A 216 -10.36 0.01 1.03
C ILE A 216 -10.48 -0.87 2.27
N LEU A 217 -10.24 -2.18 2.15
CA LEU A 217 -10.32 -3.10 3.30
C LEU A 217 -9.28 -2.78 4.38
N VAL A 218 -8.03 -2.49 4.00
CA VAL A 218 -6.95 -2.17 4.96
C VAL A 218 -7.22 -0.84 5.67
N ILE A 219 -7.49 0.23 4.94
CA ILE A 219 -7.65 1.57 5.53
C ILE A 219 -8.91 1.63 6.39
N SER A 220 -10.03 1.07 5.92
CA SER A 220 -11.27 1.09 6.69
C SER A 220 -11.20 0.22 7.96
N SER A 221 -10.44 -0.88 7.95
CA SER A 221 -10.22 -1.67 9.16
C SER A 221 -9.31 -0.97 10.16
N MET A 222 -8.23 -0.33 9.69
CA MET A 222 -7.37 0.50 10.54
C MET A 222 -8.16 1.66 11.17
N TRP A 223 -9.05 2.29 10.39
CA TRP A 223 -9.95 3.34 10.88
C TRP A 223 -10.86 2.81 11.99
N ALA A 224 -11.49 1.65 11.79
CA ALA A 224 -12.45 1.10 12.74
C ALA A 224 -11.80 0.54 14.02
N LEU A 225 -10.58 -0.01 13.93
CA LEU A 225 -9.83 -0.52 15.08
C LEU A 225 -9.02 0.57 15.81
N GLY A 226 -8.67 1.64 15.11
CA GLY A 226 -7.67 2.61 15.56
C GLY A 226 -6.26 2.02 15.61
N LEU A 227 -5.28 2.85 15.97
CA LEU A 227 -3.86 2.46 15.99
C LEU A 227 -3.60 1.27 16.94
N THR A 228 -4.09 1.35 18.17
CA THR A 228 -3.85 0.30 19.17
C THR A 228 -4.57 -1.00 18.84
N GLY A 229 -5.81 -0.94 18.33
CA GLY A 229 -6.52 -2.15 17.89
C GLY A 229 -5.86 -2.82 16.68
N THR A 230 -5.28 -2.02 15.77
CA THR A 230 -4.55 -2.50 14.59
C THR A 230 -3.23 -3.18 14.95
N TYR A 231 -2.47 -2.59 15.88
CA TYR A 231 -1.11 -3.02 16.22
C TYR A 231 -1.03 -3.76 17.56
N LEU A 232 -1.95 -4.71 17.77
CA LEU A 232 -1.88 -5.73 18.83
C LEU A 232 -1.94 -5.16 20.27
N GLY A 233 -2.67 -4.06 20.45
CA GLY A 233 -2.85 -3.39 21.75
C GLY A 233 -3.51 -4.27 22.82
N ASP A 234 -4.27 -5.28 22.42
CA ASP A 234 -4.86 -6.27 23.32
C ASP A 234 -3.79 -7.07 24.09
N TYR A 235 -2.62 -7.31 23.50
CA TYR A 235 -1.47 -7.96 24.17
C TYR A 235 -0.84 -7.05 25.24
N PHE A 236 -0.95 -5.72 25.06
CA PHE A 236 -0.58 -4.72 26.06
C PHE A 236 -1.63 -4.56 27.15
N GLY A 237 -2.83 -5.13 26.98
CA GLY A 237 -3.98 -4.96 27.86
C GLY A 237 -4.86 -3.75 27.51
N ILE A 238 -4.64 -3.14 26.35
CA ILE A 238 -5.44 -2.04 25.79
C ILE A 238 -6.57 -2.68 24.99
N LEU A 239 -7.66 -3.00 25.67
CA LEU A 239 -8.80 -3.72 25.09
C LEU A 239 -9.88 -2.76 24.63
N MET A 240 -10.47 -3.05 23.47
CA MET A 240 -11.69 -2.38 23.03
C MET A 240 -12.87 -2.82 23.90
N ASP A 241 -13.89 -1.97 24.03
CA ASP A 241 -15.07 -2.33 24.82
C ASP A 241 -15.96 -3.38 24.15
N HIS A 242 -16.00 -3.36 22.82
CA HIS A 242 -16.73 -4.30 22.00
C HIS A 242 -15.92 -4.69 20.76
N LYS A 243 -16.24 -5.84 20.19
CA LYS A 243 -15.70 -6.27 18.90
C LYS A 243 -16.31 -5.39 17.81
N VAL A 244 -15.48 -4.92 16.88
CA VAL A 244 -15.95 -4.20 15.70
C VAL A 244 -16.65 -5.19 14.76
N GLU A 245 -17.91 -4.94 14.47
CA GLU A 245 -18.74 -5.76 13.57
C GLU A 245 -19.25 -4.97 12.36
N SER A 246 -18.99 -3.67 12.29
CA SER A 246 -19.29 -2.81 11.14
C SER A 246 -18.29 -3.05 9.99
N PHE A 247 -18.50 -2.39 8.86
CA PHE A 247 -17.56 -2.43 7.74
C PHE A 247 -16.15 -2.03 8.18
N PRO A 248 -15.10 -2.76 7.74
CA PRO A 248 -15.11 -3.91 6.82
C PRO A 248 -15.27 -5.30 7.48
N PHE A 249 -15.42 -5.36 8.81
CA PHE A 249 -15.53 -6.61 9.58
C PHE A 249 -16.85 -7.36 9.39
N ASN A 250 -17.90 -6.72 8.87
CA ASN A 250 -19.12 -7.40 8.43
C ASN A 250 -18.95 -8.17 7.10
N VAL A 251 -17.90 -7.89 6.32
CA VAL A 251 -17.63 -8.56 5.03
C VAL A 251 -16.69 -9.74 5.23
N THR A 252 -15.65 -9.57 6.04
CA THR A 252 -14.68 -10.62 6.37
C THR A 252 -14.15 -10.42 7.78
N SER A 253 -13.80 -11.51 8.47
CA SER A 253 -13.27 -11.44 9.84
C SER A 253 -11.85 -10.87 9.91
N ALA A 254 -11.12 -10.87 8.80
CA ALA A 254 -9.71 -10.49 8.71
C ALA A 254 -9.43 -9.50 7.56
N PRO A 255 -10.11 -8.35 7.52
CA PRO A 255 -10.11 -7.43 6.38
C PRO A 255 -8.70 -6.91 6.03
N MET A 256 -7.84 -6.66 7.02
CA MET A 256 -6.46 -6.25 6.77
C MET A 256 -5.65 -7.32 6.03
N TYR A 257 -5.77 -8.58 6.43
CA TYR A 257 -5.02 -9.70 5.86
C TYR A 257 -5.45 -9.98 4.41
N TYR A 258 -6.77 -10.03 4.16
CA TYR A 258 -7.28 -10.18 2.79
C TYR A 258 -7.00 -8.93 1.95
N GLY A 259 -7.17 -7.74 2.50
CA GLY A 259 -6.91 -6.49 1.80
C GLY A 259 -5.45 -6.37 1.37
N SER A 260 -4.50 -6.69 2.26
CA SER A 260 -3.07 -6.75 1.92
C SER A 260 -2.78 -7.81 0.86
N THR A 261 -3.40 -9.00 0.94
CA THR A 261 -3.26 -10.04 -0.10
C THR A 261 -3.71 -9.54 -1.48
N LEU A 262 -4.84 -8.83 -1.54
CA LEU A 262 -5.34 -8.21 -2.78
C LEU A 262 -4.37 -7.16 -3.32
N SER A 263 -3.76 -6.36 -2.45
CA SER A 263 -2.72 -5.40 -2.85
C SER A 263 -1.50 -6.11 -3.45
N PHE A 264 -0.99 -7.17 -2.82
CA PHE A 264 0.12 -7.97 -3.36
C PHE A 264 -0.20 -8.55 -4.75
N LEU A 265 -1.41 -9.11 -4.91
CA LEU A 265 -1.88 -9.65 -6.19
C LEU A 265 -2.01 -8.55 -7.25
N GLY A 266 -2.59 -7.40 -6.87
CA GLY A 266 -2.69 -6.21 -7.68
C GLY A 266 -1.32 -5.80 -8.20
N THR A 267 -0.32 -5.71 -7.31
CA THR A 267 1.06 -5.38 -7.67
C THR A 267 1.64 -6.38 -8.67
N ALA A 268 1.49 -7.68 -8.40
CA ALA A 268 2.01 -8.73 -9.26
C ALA A 268 1.47 -8.62 -10.70
N ILE A 269 0.15 -8.42 -10.84
CA ILE A 269 -0.51 -8.26 -12.13
C ILE A 269 -0.14 -6.92 -12.77
N TRP A 270 -0.02 -5.85 -11.98
CA TRP A 270 0.38 -4.53 -12.46
C TRP A 270 1.79 -4.52 -13.05
N PHE A 271 2.74 -5.25 -12.48
CA PHE A 271 4.07 -5.44 -13.07
C PHE A 271 4.13 -6.60 -14.08
N GLY A 272 3.06 -7.38 -14.18
CA GLY A 272 2.95 -8.54 -15.06
C GLY A 272 3.89 -9.68 -14.67
N LYS A 273 4.18 -9.85 -13.38
CA LYS A 273 5.21 -10.74 -12.84
C LYS A 273 4.57 -12.01 -12.24
N PRO A 274 4.78 -13.20 -12.85
CA PRO A 274 4.23 -14.45 -12.32
C PRO A 274 4.80 -14.81 -10.94
N ALA A 275 6.07 -14.49 -10.70
CA ALA A 275 6.69 -14.63 -9.39
C ALA A 275 5.91 -13.89 -8.29
N GLY A 276 5.37 -12.70 -8.59
CA GLY A 276 4.54 -11.96 -7.64
C GLY A 276 3.23 -12.66 -7.30
N VAL A 277 2.66 -13.43 -8.23
CA VAL A 277 1.48 -14.25 -7.96
C VAL A 277 1.82 -15.39 -7.00
N LEU A 278 2.98 -16.03 -7.16
CA LEU A 278 3.46 -17.04 -6.20
C LEU A 278 3.70 -16.43 -4.81
N LEU A 279 4.36 -15.28 -4.74
CA LEU A 279 4.59 -14.55 -3.49
C LEU A 279 3.27 -14.10 -2.85
N THR A 280 2.25 -13.78 -3.64
CA THR A 280 0.90 -13.50 -3.13
C THR A 280 0.29 -14.73 -2.46
N VAL A 281 0.44 -15.91 -3.08
CA VAL A 281 -0.03 -17.18 -2.47
C VAL A 281 0.70 -17.43 -1.15
N GLU A 282 2.01 -17.20 -1.10
CA GLU A 282 2.78 -17.26 0.13
C GLU A 282 2.22 -16.31 1.19
N VAL A 283 2.04 -15.03 0.87
CA VAL A 283 1.44 -14.03 1.77
C VAL A 283 0.12 -14.53 2.35
N LEU A 284 -0.79 -15.03 1.50
CA LEU A 284 -2.07 -15.57 1.95
C LEU A 284 -1.90 -16.76 2.89
N VAL A 285 -1.03 -17.71 2.56
CA VAL A 285 -0.77 -18.90 3.39
C VAL A 285 -0.24 -18.50 4.76
N VAL A 286 0.73 -17.57 4.82
CA VAL A 286 1.32 -17.13 6.07
C VAL A 286 0.30 -16.35 6.91
N TYR A 287 -0.54 -15.52 6.27
CA TYR A 287 -1.63 -14.82 6.95
C TYR A 287 -2.67 -15.77 7.52
N LEU A 288 -3.09 -16.79 6.77
CA LEU A 288 -4.02 -17.81 7.27
C LEU A 288 -3.41 -18.61 8.42
N ALA A 289 -2.11 -18.90 8.36
CA ALA A 289 -1.39 -19.52 9.48
C ALA A 289 -1.38 -18.60 10.71
N ALA A 290 -1.05 -17.32 10.54
CA ALA A 290 -1.05 -16.33 11.63
C ALA A 290 -2.42 -16.23 12.30
N LEU A 291 -3.50 -16.11 11.52
CA LEU A 291 -4.88 -16.05 12.02
C LEU A 291 -5.24 -17.27 12.89
N ARG A 292 -4.75 -18.46 12.53
CA ARG A 292 -5.01 -19.69 13.30
C ARG A 292 -4.38 -19.65 14.70
N PHE A 293 -3.32 -18.87 14.90
CA PHE A 293 -2.70 -18.64 16.21
C PHE A 293 -3.28 -17.42 16.92
N GLU A 294 -3.60 -16.36 16.19
CA GLU A 294 -4.08 -15.08 16.69
C GLU A 294 -5.53 -15.15 17.19
N ASP A 295 -6.46 -15.63 16.35
CA ASP A 295 -7.90 -15.61 16.63
C ASP A 295 -8.28 -16.29 17.96
N PRO A 296 -7.78 -17.50 18.28
CA PRO A 296 -8.12 -18.16 19.55
C PRO A 296 -7.57 -17.40 20.75
N PHE A 297 -6.41 -16.75 20.61
CA PHE A 297 -5.75 -16.07 21.72
C PHE A 297 -6.40 -14.74 22.02
N THR A 298 -6.64 -13.91 21.00
CA THR A 298 -7.39 -12.66 21.18
C THR A 298 -8.78 -12.96 21.76
N SER A 299 -9.47 -13.99 21.27
CA SER A 299 -10.75 -14.44 21.85
C SER A 299 -10.65 -14.76 23.34
N GLU A 300 -9.59 -15.45 23.78
CA GLU A 300 -9.35 -15.78 25.19
C GLU A 300 -9.02 -14.53 26.03
N ILE A 301 -8.26 -13.57 25.50
CA ILE A 301 -7.99 -12.29 26.18
C ILE A 301 -9.30 -11.58 26.51
N TYR A 302 -10.19 -11.44 25.52
CA TYR A 302 -11.50 -10.81 25.71
C TYR A 302 -12.42 -11.64 26.63
N ALA A 303 -12.38 -12.97 26.55
CA ALA A 303 -13.12 -13.85 27.46
C ALA A 303 -12.66 -13.73 28.91
N ARG A 304 -11.35 -13.58 29.15
CA ARG A 304 -10.78 -13.33 30.47
C ARG A 304 -11.21 -11.97 31.02
N ARG A 305 -11.21 -10.92 30.19
CA ARG A 305 -11.70 -9.58 30.59
C ARG A 305 -13.17 -9.61 31.01
N ARG A 306 -14.03 -10.32 30.26
CA ARG A 306 -15.46 -10.49 30.64
C ARG A 306 -15.62 -11.20 31.98
N ARG A 307 -14.88 -12.29 32.21
CA ARG A 307 -14.88 -13.01 33.49
C ARG A 307 -14.46 -12.10 34.66
N GLN A 308 -13.41 -11.30 34.46
CA GLN A 308 -12.93 -10.38 35.49
C GLN A 308 -13.95 -9.27 35.81
N ARG A 309 -14.55 -8.63 34.79
CA ARG A 309 -15.63 -7.63 34.98
C ARG A 309 -16.81 -8.22 35.76
N ALA A 310 -17.19 -9.47 35.48
CA ALA A 310 -18.29 -10.13 36.20
C ALA A 310 -17.96 -10.39 37.68
N VAL A 311 -16.71 -10.74 38.01
CA VAL A 311 -16.26 -10.90 39.40
C VAL A 311 -16.23 -9.56 40.13
N GLU A 312 -15.70 -8.52 39.49
CA GLU A 312 -15.68 -7.15 40.05
C GLU A 312 -17.10 -6.63 40.32
N ALA A 313 -18.03 -6.83 39.39
CA ALA A 313 -19.44 -6.47 39.56
C ALA A 313 -20.13 -7.24 40.70
N LYS A 314 -19.75 -8.50 40.94
CA LYS A 314 -20.25 -9.28 42.08
C LYS A 314 -19.69 -8.81 43.42
N LYS A 315 -18.44 -8.32 43.45
CA LYS A 315 -17.82 -7.77 44.66
C LYS A 315 -18.35 -6.38 45.03
N ALA A 316 -18.83 -5.63 44.04
CA ALA A 316 -19.39 -4.29 44.23
C ALA A 316 -20.89 -4.29 44.61
N ARG A 317 -21.55 -5.46 44.60
CA ARG A 317 -22.92 -5.67 45.05
C ARG A 317 -22.93 -6.22 46.47
#